data_AF-A0A921SN20-F1
#
_entry.id   AF-A0A921SN20-F1
#
_cell.length_a   1.000
_cell.length_b   1.000
_cell.length_c   1.000
_cell.angle_alpha   90.00
_cell.angle_beta   90.00
_cell.angle_gamma   90.00
#
_symmetry.space_group_name_H-M   'P 1'
#
loop_
_entity.id
_entity.type
_entity.pdbx_description
1 polymer ?
#
loop_
_entity_poly.entity_id
_entity_poly.type
_entity_poly.pdbx_seq_one_letter_code
_entity_poly.pdbx_strand_id
1 'polypeptide(L)'
;MHSTSASSHQRGAVGIPTGYTDPQRVSTGSNPAPFLTVEELRDLVDTGEIDTVVVAATDIQGRLQGKRLGARFFLEDALDHGTEGCNYLLAVDVDMNTVDGYEMSSWETGYGDIVFAPDLTTLRRIPWQPGTALVTADLTWTDGTPVVASPRQILARQIERLKERGLAAYAGTELEFIAFDTSYEDAQRADYRDVVPANLYNVDYSLLGTSR
;
A
#
# COMPACT_ATOMS: atom_id res chain seq x y z
N MET A 1 8.70 66.53 15.94
CA MET A 1 7.25 66.27 15.84
C MET A 1 6.87 66.34 14.37
N HIS A 2 6.87 65.19 13.69
CA HIS A 2 6.39 65.06 12.32
C HIS A 2 5.40 63.92 12.25
N SER A 3 4.24 64.24 11.69
CA SER A 3 3.07 63.40 11.56
C SER A 3 3.18 62.55 10.31
N THR A 4 2.84 61.27 10.40
CA THR A 4 2.38 60.53 9.22
C THR A 4 1.28 59.57 9.64
N SER A 5 0.11 59.77 9.05
CA SER A 5 -1.11 58.99 9.16
C SER A 5 -0.94 57.59 8.59
N ALA A 6 -1.30 56.56 9.35
CA ALA A 6 -1.51 55.21 8.84
C ALA A 6 -3.01 54.95 8.68
N SER A 7 -3.46 54.69 7.45
CA SER A 7 -4.84 54.35 7.15
C SER A 7 -5.20 52.97 7.67
N SER A 8 -6.31 52.86 8.39
CA SER A 8 -6.94 51.59 8.78
C SER A 8 -7.55 50.92 7.54
N HIS A 9 -7.03 49.76 7.15
CA HIS A 9 -7.74 48.82 6.28
C HIS A 9 -8.26 47.67 7.14
N GLN A 10 -9.56 47.70 7.44
CA GLN A 10 -10.30 46.51 7.86
C GLN A 10 -10.29 45.51 6.71
N ARG A 11 -9.69 44.33 6.90
CA ARG A 11 -9.95 43.17 6.04
C ARG A 11 -10.97 42.29 6.77
N GLY A 12 -12.17 42.22 6.21
CA GLY A 12 -13.20 41.28 6.64
C GLY A 12 -12.71 39.84 6.50
N ALA A 13 -13.01 39.02 7.49
CA ALA A 13 -12.80 37.60 7.46
C ALA A 13 -13.67 36.98 6.35
N VAL A 14 -13.04 36.35 5.36
CA VAL A 14 -13.73 35.51 4.38
C VAL A 14 -13.84 34.13 5.00
N GLY A 15 -15.06 33.74 5.37
CA GLY A 15 -15.37 32.41 5.87
C GLY A 15 -15.11 31.36 4.79
N ILE A 16 -14.36 30.32 5.13
CA ILE A 16 -14.13 29.15 4.27
C ILE A 16 -15.37 28.25 4.39
N PRO A 17 -16.08 27.91 3.30
CA PRO A 17 -17.20 26.98 3.34
C PRO A 17 -16.68 25.57 3.65
N THR A 18 -17.11 25.01 4.78
CA THR A 18 -16.97 23.59 5.08
C THR A 18 -17.99 22.80 4.26
N GLY A 19 -17.55 22.19 3.17
CA GLY A 19 -18.38 21.30 2.36
C GLY A 19 -18.04 21.34 0.87
N TYR A 20 -16.98 20.64 0.48
CA TYR A 20 -16.80 20.25 -0.92
C TYR A 20 -17.26 18.80 -1.07
N THR A 21 -18.45 18.63 -1.63
CA THR A 21 -18.90 17.36 -2.24
C THR A 21 -18.66 17.48 -3.74
N ASP A 22 -17.82 16.59 -4.28
CA ASP A 22 -17.50 16.51 -5.71
C ASP A 22 -18.78 16.27 -6.55
N PRO A 23 -19.19 17.21 -7.42
CA PRO A 23 -20.41 17.11 -8.20
C PRO A 23 -20.26 16.33 -9.53
N GLN A 24 -19.14 15.64 -9.80
CA GLN A 24 -18.92 14.92 -11.07
C GLN A 24 -18.80 13.40 -11.00
N ARG A 25 -19.39 12.73 -10.01
CA ARG A 25 -19.62 11.27 -10.10
C ARG A 25 -20.77 10.96 -11.07
N VAL A 26 -20.56 11.21 -12.36
CA VAL A 26 -21.45 10.79 -13.44
C VAL A 26 -21.35 9.27 -13.56
N SER A 27 -22.43 8.60 -13.18
CA SER A 27 -22.62 7.14 -13.30
C SER A 27 -22.72 6.73 -14.77
N THR A 28 -21.60 6.34 -15.39
CA THR A 28 -21.57 5.62 -16.67
C THR A 28 -20.97 4.24 -16.46
N GLY A 29 -21.82 3.21 -16.46
CA GLY A 29 -21.43 1.79 -16.33
C GLY A 29 -21.04 1.40 -14.90
N SER A 30 -21.53 0.26 -14.43
CA SER A 30 -21.17 -0.30 -13.13
C SER A 30 -19.68 -0.69 -13.13
N ASN A 31 -18.80 0.26 -12.85
CA ASN A 31 -17.47 -0.07 -12.37
C ASN A 31 -17.69 -0.62 -10.95
N PRO A 32 -17.48 -1.92 -10.67
CA PRO A 32 -17.57 -2.39 -9.30
C PRO A 32 -16.64 -1.53 -8.45
N ALA A 33 -17.06 -1.19 -7.23
CA ALA A 33 -16.18 -0.48 -6.33
C ALA A 33 -14.81 -1.19 -6.32
N PRO A 34 -13.68 -0.47 -6.40
CA PRO A 34 -12.37 -1.11 -6.53
C PRO A 34 -12.04 -2.03 -5.35
N PHE A 35 -12.79 -1.88 -4.25
CA PHE A 35 -12.68 -2.67 -3.05
C PHE A 35 -13.97 -3.46 -2.80
N LEU A 36 -13.79 -4.71 -2.35
CA LEU A 36 -14.84 -5.61 -1.91
C LEU A 36 -15.16 -5.36 -0.44
N THR A 37 -16.42 -5.51 -0.09
CA THR A 37 -16.85 -5.76 1.29
C THR A 37 -16.55 -7.21 1.71
N VAL A 38 -16.61 -7.48 3.01
CA VAL A 38 -16.48 -8.86 3.52
C VAL A 38 -17.64 -9.72 3.05
N GLU A 39 -18.85 -9.16 2.99
CA GLU A 39 -20.05 -9.83 2.50
C GLU A 39 -19.90 -10.24 1.04
N GLU A 40 -19.43 -9.33 0.17
CA GLU A 40 -19.13 -9.68 -1.23
C GLU A 40 -18.03 -10.74 -1.32
N LEU A 41 -17.00 -10.69 -0.47
CA LEU A 41 -15.99 -11.75 -0.43
C LEU A 41 -16.61 -13.10 -0.06
N ARG A 42 -17.50 -13.16 0.94
CA ARG A 42 -18.20 -14.40 1.32
C ARG A 42 -18.98 -14.99 0.14
N ASP A 43 -19.76 -14.17 -0.54
CA ASP A 43 -20.54 -14.60 -1.71
C ASP A 43 -19.62 -15.18 -2.80
N LEU A 44 -18.50 -14.52 -3.08
CA LEU A 44 -17.53 -14.97 -4.09
C LEU A 44 -16.79 -16.26 -3.69
N VAL A 45 -16.58 -16.47 -2.39
CA VAL A 45 -16.01 -17.73 -1.89
C VAL A 45 -17.02 -18.87 -1.97
N ASP A 46 -18.30 -18.59 -1.75
CA ASP A 46 -19.37 -19.58 -1.85
C ASP A 46 -19.70 -19.95 -3.30
N THR A 47 -19.59 -19.02 -4.25
CA THR A 47 -19.68 -19.34 -5.68
C THR A 47 -18.43 -20.03 -6.25
N GLY A 48 -17.33 -20.05 -5.48
CA GLY A 48 -16.04 -20.59 -5.92
C GLY A 48 -15.27 -19.67 -6.89
N GLU A 49 -15.69 -18.42 -7.02
CA GLU A 49 -14.97 -17.41 -7.80
C GLU A 49 -13.70 -16.91 -7.11
N ILE A 50 -13.63 -16.99 -5.78
CA ILE A 50 -12.44 -16.72 -4.97
C ILE A 50 -12.16 -17.93 -4.08
N ASP A 51 -10.95 -18.46 -4.16
CA ASP A 51 -10.46 -19.55 -3.31
C ASP A 51 -9.28 -19.13 -2.41
N THR A 52 -8.66 -17.98 -2.70
CA THR A 52 -7.45 -17.51 -2.03
C THR A 52 -7.57 -16.05 -1.61
N VAL A 53 -7.14 -15.75 -0.38
CA VAL A 53 -6.94 -14.38 0.10
C VAL A 53 -5.46 -14.17 0.44
N VAL A 54 -4.84 -13.18 -0.20
CA VAL A 54 -3.50 -12.71 0.11
C VAL A 54 -3.60 -11.64 1.18
N VAL A 55 -2.98 -11.86 2.33
CA VAL A 55 -2.83 -10.87 3.40
C VAL A 55 -1.39 -10.38 3.35
N ALA A 56 -1.19 -9.09 3.03
CA ALA A 56 0.15 -8.55 2.78
C ALA A 56 0.40 -7.22 3.48
N ALA A 57 1.59 -7.06 4.05
CA ALA A 57 2.11 -5.78 4.54
C ALA A 57 3.34 -5.37 3.72
N THR A 58 3.69 -4.08 3.76
CA THR A 58 4.89 -3.55 3.11
C THR A 58 6.08 -3.66 4.05
N ASP A 59 7.19 -4.25 3.60
CA ASP A 59 8.45 -4.28 4.35
C ASP A 59 9.28 -2.99 4.19
N ILE A 60 10.44 -2.93 4.86
CA ILE A 60 11.30 -1.75 4.84
C ILE A 60 11.96 -1.47 3.47
N GLN A 61 11.92 -2.42 2.52
CA GLN A 61 12.35 -2.25 1.12
C GLN A 61 11.19 -1.87 0.19
N GLY A 62 9.95 -1.79 0.69
CA GLY A 62 8.78 -1.51 -0.12
C GLY A 62 8.15 -2.75 -0.79
N ARG A 63 8.62 -3.96 -0.47
CA ARG A 63 8.06 -5.21 -1.00
C ARG A 63 6.81 -5.59 -0.23
N LEU A 64 5.88 -6.27 -0.90
CA LEU A 64 4.75 -6.92 -0.23
C LEU A 64 5.21 -8.26 0.34
N GLN A 65 5.13 -8.40 1.67
CA GLN A 65 5.39 -9.63 2.42
C GLN A 65 4.12 -10.08 3.12
N GLY A 66 3.95 -11.38 3.33
CA GLY A 66 2.78 -11.91 4.05
C GLY A 66 2.43 -13.34 3.67
N LYS A 67 1.14 -13.65 3.70
CA LYS A 67 0.63 -15.02 3.54
C LYS A 67 -0.45 -15.11 2.47
N ARG A 68 -0.48 -16.27 1.79
CA ARG A 68 -1.61 -16.71 0.98
C ARG A 68 -2.43 -17.68 1.82
N LEU A 69 -3.68 -17.32 2.08
CA LEU A 69 -4.60 -18.10 2.90
C LEU A 69 -5.71 -18.67 2.01
N GLY A 70 -6.17 -19.88 2.33
CA GLY A 70 -7.43 -20.37 1.76
C GLY A 70 -8.56 -19.43 2.18
N ALA A 71 -9.43 -19.04 1.25
CA ALA A 71 -10.39 -17.96 1.48
C ALA A 71 -11.41 -18.31 2.58
N ARG A 72 -11.81 -19.58 2.72
CA ARG A 72 -12.64 -20.03 3.84
C ARG A 72 -11.91 -19.88 5.18
N PHE A 73 -10.65 -20.30 5.27
CA PHE A 73 -9.82 -20.11 6.46
C PHE A 73 -9.64 -18.62 6.80
N PHE A 74 -9.46 -17.77 5.79
CA PHE A 74 -9.43 -16.33 6.01
C PHE A 74 -10.73 -15.82 6.65
N LEU A 75 -11.89 -16.19 6.08
CA LEU A 75 -13.20 -15.73 6.56
C LEU A 75 -13.58 -16.27 7.94
N GLU A 76 -13.18 -17.50 8.24
CA GLU A 76 -13.59 -18.23 9.46
C GLU A 76 -12.63 -18.03 10.64
N ASP A 77 -11.37 -17.68 10.39
CA ASP A 77 -10.33 -17.59 11.42
C ASP A 77 -9.54 -16.27 11.31
N ALA A 78 -8.80 -16.07 10.22
CA ALA A 78 -7.86 -14.95 10.12
C ALA A 78 -8.52 -13.56 10.08
N LEU A 79 -9.82 -13.48 9.80
CA LEU A 79 -10.58 -12.23 9.79
C LEU A 79 -10.68 -11.61 11.20
N ASP A 80 -10.76 -12.45 12.24
CA ASP A 80 -11.02 -11.99 13.60
C ASP A 80 -9.76 -11.54 14.33
N HIS A 81 -8.63 -12.24 14.12
CA HIS A 81 -7.38 -12.02 14.83
C HIS A 81 -6.17 -11.75 13.93
N GLY A 82 -6.35 -11.76 12.60
CA GLY A 82 -5.28 -11.59 11.63
C GLY A 82 -4.51 -12.87 11.36
N THR A 83 -3.26 -12.74 10.92
CA THR A 83 -2.37 -13.89 10.76
C THR A 83 -0.96 -13.52 11.19
N GLU A 84 -0.29 -14.45 11.87
CA GLU A 84 1.05 -14.19 12.42
C GLU A 84 2.12 -14.20 11.33
N GLY A 85 3.24 -13.54 11.57
CA GLY A 85 4.47 -13.73 10.84
C GLY A 85 5.63 -13.25 11.69
N CYS A 86 6.83 -13.48 11.18
CA CYS A 86 8.03 -13.26 11.97
C CYS A 86 8.52 -11.81 11.81
N ASN A 87 8.83 -11.15 12.92
CA ASN A 87 9.26 -9.74 12.95
C ASN A 87 10.52 -9.45 12.13
N TYR A 88 11.31 -10.49 11.81
CA TYR A 88 12.48 -10.40 10.92
C TYR A 88 12.14 -9.84 9.54
N LEU A 89 10.87 -9.94 9.08
CA LEU A 89 10.43 -9.36 7.82
C LEU A 89 10.65 -7.84 7.74
N LEU A 90 10.90 -7.19 8.87
CA LEU A 90 11.22 -5.76 8.96
C LEU A 90 12.71 -5.50 9.30
N ALA A 91 13.53 -6.55 9.40
CA ALA A 91 14.93 -6.51 9.79
C ALA A 91 15.84 -7.30 8.81
N VAL A 92 15.43 -7.34 7.54
CA VAL A 92 16.21 -7.98 6.46
C VAL A 92 16.63 -6.98 5.39
N ASP A 93 17.65 -7.33 4.62
CA ASP A 93 18.04 -6.61 3.40
C ASP A 93 17.18 -7.02 2.17
N VAL A 94 17.58 -6.53 1.00
CA VAL A 94 16.93 -6.84 -0.29
C VAL A 94 17.01 -8.33 -0.65
N ASP A 95 18.00 -9.06 -0.13
CA ASP A 95 18.25 -10.47 -0.38
C ASP A 95 17.66 -11.37 0.72
N MET A 96 16.88 -10.80 1.64
CA MET A 96 16.29 -11.48 2.81
C MET A 96 17.34 -11.95 3.85
N ASN A 97 18.56 -11.40 3.84
CA ASN A 97 19.54 -11.64 4.90
C ASN A 97 19.17 -10.81 6.13
N THR A 98 19.26 -11.41 7.31
CA THR A 98 19.02 -10.72 8.58
C THR A 98 20.09 -9.67 8.83
N VAL A 99 19.68 -8.44 9.11
CA VAL A 99 20.57 -7.31 9.40
C VAL A 99 20.59 -7.07 10.91
N ASP A 100 21.78 -6.92 11.49
CA ASP A 100 21.94 -6.66 12.92
C ASP A 100 21.56 -5.22 13.31
N GLY A 101 21.38 -4.98 14.61
CA GLY A 101 21.20 -3.64 15.18
C GLY A 101 19.76 -3.18 15.38
N TYR A 102 18.77 -4.03 15.07
CA TYR A 102 17.36 -3.75 15.36
C TYR A 102 17.02 -4.16 16.79
N GLU A 103 16.56 -3.19 17.61
CA GLU A 103 16.07 -3.46 18.98
C GLU A 103 14.92 -4.47 18.98
N MET A 104 14.08 -4.42 17.94
CA MET A 104 12.87 -5.21 17.85
C MET A 104 13.07 -6.65 17.34
N SER A 105 14.26 -7.00 16.83
CA SER A 105 14.50 -8.27 16.13
C SER A 105 16.00 -8.58 16.07
N SER A 106 16.45 -9.65 16.72
CA SER A 106 17.86 -10.05 16.71
C SER A 106 18.05 -11.55 16.93
N TRP A 107 19.25 -12.05 16.62
CA TRP A 107 19.65 -13.41 16.99
C TRP A 107 19.65 -13.66 18.50
N GLU A 108 19.86 -12.62 19.32
CA GLU A 108 19.97 -12.72 20.78
C GLU A 108 18.59 -12.82 21.46
N THR A 109 17.65 -11.98 21.03
CA THR A 109 16.27 -11.95 21.55
C THR A 109 15.34 -12.93 20.84
N GLY A 110 15.81 -13.50 19.72
CA GLY A 110 15.01 -14.29 18.82
C GLY A 110 14.18 -13.43 17.87
N TYR A 111 13.60 -14.11 16.87
CA TYR A 111 12.65 -13.50 15.96
C TYR A 111 11.23 -13.81 16.43
N GLY A 112 10.58 -12.81 17.04
CA GLY A 112 9.25 -12.93 17.63
C GLY A 112 8.13 -12.75 16.61
N ASP A 113 6.93 -13.09 17.01
CA ASP A 113 5.75 -12.98 16.17
C ASP A 113 5.19 -11.54 16.15
N ILE A 114 4.79 -11.13 14.96
CA ILE A 114 3.95 -9.97 14.67
C ILE A 114 2.68 -10.46 14.00
N VAL A 115 1.60 -9.69 14.12
CA VAL A 115 0.30 -9.99 13.53
C VAL A 115 0.06 -9.07 12.34
N PHE A 116 -0.27 -9.67 11.21
CA PHE A 116 -0.81 -8.99 10.02
C PHE A 116 -2.30 -8.77 10.26
N ALA A 117 -2.66 -7.57 10.72
CA ALA A 117 -4.04 -7.15 10.97
C ALA A 117 -4.64 -6.58 9.66
N PRO A 118 -5.59 -7.28 9.00
CA PRO A 118 -6.09 -6.87 7.68
C PRO A 118 -6.87 -5.55 7.73
N ASP A 119 -6.52 -4.60 6.87
CA ASP A 119 -7.34 -3.41 6.59
C ASP A 119 -8.33 -3.74 5.48
N LEU A 120 -9.55 -4.11 5.90
CA LEU A 120 -10.63 -4.53 5.03
C LEU A 120 -11.09 -3.44 4.05
N THR A 121 -10.77 -2.16 4.30
CA THR A 121 -11.05 -1.08 3.33
C THR A 121 -10.20 -1.19 2.07
N THR A 122 -9.16 -2.02 2.09
CA THR A 122 -8.25 -2.27 0.95
C THR A 122 -8.51 -3.59 0.23
N LEU A 123 -9.46 -4.39 0.70
CA LEU A 123 -9.78 -5.71 0.17
C LEU A 123 -10.21 -5.60 -1.29
N ARG A 124 -9.57 -6.34 -2.20
CA ARG A 124 -9.85 -6.24 -3.65
C ARG A 124 -9.46 -7.52 -4.39
N ARG A 125 -9.99 -7.74 -5.59
CA ARG A 125 -9.51 -8.81 -6.49
C ARG A 125 -8.12 -8.48 -7.03
N ILE A 126 -7.31 -9.52 -7.29
CA ILE A 126 -6.07 -9.38 -8.05
C ILE A 126 -6.39 -9.66 -9.53
N PRO A 127 -6.34 -8.66 -10.44
CA PRO A 127 -6.85 -8.84 -11.81
C PRO A 127 -6.01 -9.81 -12.66
N TRP A 128 -4.74 -10.03 -12.32
CA TRP A 128 -3.85 -10.96 -13.01
C TRP A 128 -3.71 -12.34 -12.31
N GLN A 129 -4.41 -12.57 -11.20
CA GLN A 129 -4.43 -13.87 -10.51
C GLN A 129 -5.89 -14.30 -10.30
N PRO A 130 -6.45 -15.14 -11.21
CA PRO A 130 -7.79 -15.69 -11.06
C PRO A 130 -7.98 -16.36 -9.69
N GLY A 131 -9.19 -16.32 -9.14
CA GLY A 131 -9.48 -16.95 -7.84
C GLY A 131 -8.94 -16.21 -6.61
N THR A 132 -8.30 -15.05 -6.77
CA THR A 132 -7.52 -14.43 -5.68
C THR A 132 -7.97 -13.01 -5.32
N ALA A 133 -8.15 -12.77 -4.02
CA ALA A 133 -8.25 -11.43 -3.44
C ALA A 133 -6.97 -11.04 -2.69
N LEU A 134 -6.76 -9.74 -2.52
CA LEU A 134 -5.67 -9.11 -1.76
C LEU A 134 -6.26 -8.15 -0.73
N VAL A 135 -5.78 -8.24 0.50
CA VAL A 135 -6.01 -7.27 1.56
C VAL A 135 -4.66 -6.81 2.11
N THR A 136 -4.49 -5.49 2.22
CA THR A 136 -3.30 -4.92 2.86
C THR A 136 -3.48 -4.97 4.37
N ALA A 137 -2.43 -5.30 5.10
CA ALA A 137 -2.43 -5.40 6.55
C ALA A 137 -1.56 -4.31 7.20
N ASP A 138 -2.01 -3.87 8.37
CA ASP A 138 -1.14 -3.21 9.35
C ASP A 138 -0.40 -4.28 10.17
N LEU A 139 0.77 -3.91 10.69
CA LEU A 139 1.57 -4.81 11.54
C LEU A 139 1.40 -4.41 13.01
N THR A 140 1.02 -5.39 13.82
CA THR A 140 0.86 -5.25 15.27
C THR A 140 1.69 -6.29 16.01
N TRP A 141 2.05 -6.01 17.25
CA TRP A 141 2.55 -7.02 18.18
C TRP A 141 1.39 -7.92 18.62
N THR A 142 1.69 -9.06 19.25
CA THR A 142 0.67 -10.01 19.72
C THR A 142 -0.24 -9.46 20.82
N ASP A 143 0.13 -8.35 21.46
CA ASP A 143 -0.72 -7.61 22.40
C ASP A 143 -1.63 -6.56 21.72
N GLY A 144 -1.59 -6.48 20.39
CA GLY A 144 -2.36 -5.54 19.56
C GLY A 144 -1.75 -4.16 19.42
N THR A 145 -0.61 -3.88 20.07
CA THR A 145 0.07 -2.58 19.90
C THR A 145 0.75 -2.49 18.53
N PRO A 146 0.85 -1.31 17.90
CA PRO A 146 1.39 -1.20 16.55
C PRO A 146 2.89 -1.47 16.50
N VAL A 147 3.34 -2.16 15.43
CA VAL A 147 4.77 -2.25 15.10
C VAL A 147 5.18 -0.93 14.45
N VAL A 148 5.66 -0.01 15.29
CA VAL A 148 5.93 1.40 14.91
C VAL A 148 6.98 1.55 13.81
N ALA A 149 7.83 0.55 13.61
CA ALA A 149 8.84 0.54 12.54
C ALA A 149 8.26 0.21 11.16
N SER A 150 7.03 -0.30 11.08
CA SER A 150 6.42 -0.65 9.80
C SER A 150 6.11 0.59 8.95
N PRO A 151 6.36 0.57 7.62
CA PRO A 151 6.17 1.74 6.75
C PRO A 151 4.76 2.37 6.85
N ARG A 152 3.73 1.53 6.94
CA ARG A 152 2.33 1.99 7.04
C ARG A 152 2.04 2.70 8.37
N GLN A 153 2.60 2.23 9.48
CA GLN A 153 2.50 2.90 10.78
C GLN A 153 3.30 4.20 10.84
N ILE A 154 4.46 4.26 10.18
CA ILE A 154 5.23 5.50 10.02
C ILE A 154 4.41 6.55 9.27
N LEU A 155 3.77 6.16 8.16
CA LEU A 155 2.88 7.03 7.38
C LEU A 155 1.66 7.48 8.19
N ALA A 156 0.97 6.56 8.86
CA ALA A 156 -0.17 6.87 9.72
C ALA A 156 0.18 7.92 10.77
N ARG A 157 1.34 7.77 11.43
CA ARG A 157 1.86 8.76 12.38
C ARG A 157 2.11 10.13 11.75
N GLN A 158 2.59 10.21 10.51
CA GLN A 158 2.76 11.51 9.84
C GLN A 158 1.41 12.16 9.52
N ILE A 159 0.43 11.37 9.09
CA ILE A 159 -0.93 11.84 8.79
C ILE A 159 -1.59 12.42 10.05
N GLU A 160 -1.51 11.74 11.19
CA GLU A 160 -2.07 12.24 12.45
C GLU A 160 -1.42 13.56 12.90
N ARG A 161 -0.09 13.68 12.79
CA ARG A 161 0.64 14.93 13.09
C ARG A 161 0.22 16.11 12.21
N LEU A 162 -0.19 15.85 10.97
CA LEU A 162 -0.72 16.88 10.08
C LEU A 162 -2.14 17.28 10.49
N LYS A 163 -3.00 16.31 10.81
CA LYS A 163 -4.37 16.55 11.29
C LYS A 163 -4.39 17.40 12.56
N GLU A 164 -3.50 17.12 13.52
CA GLU A 164 -3.34 17.91 14.76
C GLU A 164 -3.05 19.41 14.48
N ARG A 165 -2.51 19.72 13.29
CA ARG A 165 -2.19 21.08 12.84
C ARG A 165 -3.25 21.67 11.90
N GLY A 166 -4.35 20.97 11.68
CA GLY A 166 -5.37 21.35 10.70
C GLY A 166 -4.89 21.27 9.25
N LEU A 167 -3.89 20.43 8.96
CA LEU A 167 -3.31 20.24 7.62
C LEU A 167 -3.69 18.87 7.06
N ALA A 168 -3.81 18.81 5.73
CA ALA A 168 -3.93 17.57 4.98
C ALA A 168 -2.81 17.48 3.95
N ALA A 169 -2.21 16.29 3.80
CA ALA A 169 -1.24 16.02 2.74
C ALA A 169 -1.95 15.38 1.54
N TYR A 170 -1.58 15.85 0.35
CA TYR A 170 -1.95 15.25 -0.92
C TYR A 170 -0.66 14.87 -1.65
N ALA A 171 -0.61 13.67 -2.20
CA ALA A 171 0.52 13.18 -2.96
C ALA A 171 0.03 12.60 -4.29
N GLY A 172 0.73 12.92 -5.37
CA GLY A 172 0.63 12.26 -6.67
C GLY A 172 1.97 11.61 -6.97
N THR A 173 1.96 10.40 -7.50
CA THR A 173 3.17 9.66 -7.88
C THR A 173 3.13 9.37 -9.37
N GLU A 174 4.22 9.68 -10.06
CA GLU A 174 4.46 9.26 -11.44
C GLU A 174 5.44 8.09 -11.41
N LEU A 175 4.92 6.88 -11.61
CA LEU A 175 5.71 5.65 -11.56
C LEU A 175 6.15 5.28 -12.98
N GLU A 176 7.36 5.69 -13.34
CA GLU A 176 8.01 5.30 -14.58
C GLU A 176 8.59 3.89 -14.46
N PHE A 177 8.57 3.13 -15.56
CA PHE A 177 9.13 1.79 -15.61
C PHE A 177 9.73 1.49 -16.99
N ILE A 178 10.62 0.50 -17.02
CA ILE A 178 11.20 -0.05 -18.25
C ILE A 178 10.65 -1.46 -18.43
N ALA A 179 10.12 -1.75 -19.62
CA ALA A 179 9.63 -3.08 -19.97
C ALA A 179 10.67 -3.84 -20.79
N PHE A 180 10.75 -5.15 -20.57
CA PHE A 180 11.66 -6.07 -21.25
C PHE A 180 10.88 -7.27 -21.78
N ASP A 181 11.29 -7.78 -22.94
CA ASP A 181 10.77 -9.04 -23.49
C ASP A 181 11.43 -10.25 -22.82
N THR A 182 12.59 -10.06 -22.20
CA THR A 182 13.24 -11.09 -21.37
C THR A 182 12.41 -11.36 -20.12
N SER A 183 12.10 -12.64 -19.88
CA SER A 183 11.38 -13.07 -18.68
C SER A 183 12.19 -12.77 -17.40
N TYR A 184 11.51 -12.67 -16.26
CA TYR A 184 12.15 -12.44 -14.97
C TYR A 184 13.17 -13.54 -14.65
N GLU A 185 12.81 -14.81 -14.86
CA GLU A 185 13.67 -15.95 -14.57
C GLU A 185 14.90 -16.01 -15.48
N ASP A 186 14.77 -15.65 -16.75
CA ASP A 186 15.91 -15.63 -17.66
C ASP A 186 16.84 -14.45 -17.37
N ALA A 187 16.28 -13.28 -17.04
CA ALA A 187 17.08 -12.14 -16.57
C ALA A 187 17.88 -12.51 -15.32
N GLN A 188 17.25 -13.17 -14.33
CA GLN A 188 17.93 -13.66 -13.13
C GLN A 188 19.07 -14.63 -13.48
N ARG A 189 18.83 -15.62 -14.34
CA ARG A 189 19.85 -16.61 -14.77
C ARG A 189 21.03 -15.96 -15.50
N ALA A 190 20.77 -14.87 -16.22
CA ALA A 190 21.76 -14.10 -16.94
C ALA A 190 22.46 -13.04 -16.08
N ASP A 191 22.19 -12.98 -14.76
CA ASP A 191 22.70 -11.93 -13.86
C ASP A 191 22.36 -10.52 -14.40
N TYR A 192 21.15 -10.40 -14.95
CA TYR A 192 20.59 -9.20 -15.57
C TYR A 192 21.45 -8.59 -16.70
N ARG A 193 22.32 -9.40 -17.31
CA ARG A 193 23.09 -9.00 -18.50
C ARG A 193 22.33 -9.34 -19.78
N ASP A 194 22.57 -8.55 -20.82
CA ASP A 194 22.05 -8.77 -22.18
C ASP A 194 20.51 -8.93 -22.26
N VAL A 195 19.77 -8.26 -21.36
CA VAL A 195 18.30 -8.25 -21.37
C VAL A 195 17.76 -7.47 -22.58
N VAL A 196 16.70 -7.99 -23.20
CA VAL A 196 16.10 -7.41 -24.42
C VAL A 196 15.00 -6.43 -24.01
N PRO A 197 15.17 -5.12 -24.22
CA PRO A 197 14.14 -4.14 -23.86
C PRO A 197 12.99 -4.20 -24.86
N ALA A 198 11.75 -3.99 -24.37
CA ALA A 198 10.56 -3.95 -25.22
C ALA A 198 10.60 -2.77 -26.21
N ASN A 199 11.32 -1.71 -25.87
CA ASN A 199 11.61 -0.57 -26.73
C ASN A 199 13.12 -0.42 -26.94
N LEU A 200 13.54 -0.24 -28.19
CA LEU A 200 14.97 -0.09 -28.54
C LEU A 200 15.53 1.31 -28.27
N TYR A 201 14.70 2.25 -27.78
CA TYR A 201 15.07 3.62 -27.45
C TYR A 201 14.14 4.18 -26.38
N ASN A 202 14.52 5.30 -25.73
CA ASN A 202 13.68 5.95 -24.74
C ASN A 202 12.40 6.50 -25.39
N VAL A 203 11.24 6.04 -24.94
CA VAL A 203 9.92 6.43 -25.44
C VAL A 203 9.25 7.53 -24.61
N ASP A 204 9.94 8.09 -23.62
CA ASP A 204 9.42 9.17 -22.79
C ASP A 204 8.95 10.37 -23.64
N TYR A 205 7.69 10.75 -23.46
CA TYR A 205 6.94 11.71 -24.29
C TYR A 205 6.96 11.44 -25.82
N SER A 206 7.38 10.27 -26.29
CA SER A 206 7.54 9.96 -27.71
C SER A 206 6.22 9.55 -28.37
N LEU A 207 5.67 10.42 -29.20
CA LEU A 207 4.50 10.11 -30.05
C LEU A 207 4.77 8.98 -31.05
N LEU A 208 6.02 8.81 -31.48
CA LEU A 208 6.42 7.74 -32.40
C LEU A 208 6.58 6.39 -31.69
N GLY A 209 6.79 6.40 -30.37
CA GLY A 209 6.95 5.19 -29.55
C GLY A 209 5.65 4.40 -29.45
N THR A 210 4.50 5.07 -29.46
CA THR A 210 3.18 4.45 -29.32
C THR A 210 2.50 4.13 -30.65
N SER A 211 3.16 4.39 -31.79
CA SER A 211 2.58 4.27 -33.12
C SER A 211 3.20 3.17 -34.00
N ARG A 212 4.04 2.31 -33.43
CA ARG A 212 4.75 1.24 -34.14
C ARG A 212 4.36 -0.13 -33.64
#